data_AF-A0A067K5D2-F1
#
_entry.id   AF-A0A067K5D2-F1
#
_cell.length_a   1.000
_cell.length_b   1.000
_cell.length_c   1.000
_cell.angle_alpha   90.00
_cell.angle_beta   90.00
_cell.angle_gamma   90.00
#
_symmetry.space_group_name_H-M   'P 1'
#
loop_
_entity.id
_entity.type
_entity.pdbx_description
1 polymer ?
#
loop_
_entity_poly.entity_id
_entity_poly.type
_entity_poly.pdbx_seq_one_letter_code
_entity_poly.pdbx_strand_id
1 'polypeptide(L)'
;MSRNDFNGSIPNSFSNVSFLQVLQLDGNQFTGNIPNSLSNCSFLEMLDVSDNHLSGIIPRWMGNMSFLTVLDLSRNDISGYLPSNFNPPQLVHIYLSENRIQGTISNAFYNCFDMITLDLRHNLLTGTIPKWIGVKLSLLGYLSLGYNNFEGEIPKELCKLDILKLIDLSHNHLSGHIPACLKLTGGSGVISPGNDPQTLDFTTKGMTYPYQQSILLYFSGIDLSDNKLIGEIPPEIGNLDMIKVLNLSHNRLTGEIPSSFSNLSEIESLDLSYNNLNGKIPIHLTQLNYVAVFSVSHNNLSGKTPERVKQFATFEKSSYEGNPFLCGLPLPNTCSATLPPSLMPRVSTDEKQEENGFIDMNVFVVSFLVAYVMVLSAIAAVLWINPQWRRAWFWFIEVCITSCQYFLEDNVYVLFKFKLP
;
A
#
# COMPACT_ATOMS: atom_id res chain seq x y z
N MET A 1 -6.90 26.70 7.74
CA MET A 1 -6.88 26.45 9.20
C MET A 1 -6.48 25.01 9.45
N SER A 2 -5.37 24.61 8.86
CA SER A 2 -4.93 23.21 8.82
C SER A 2 -4.14 22.83 10.07
N ARG A 3 -4.22 21.58 10.51
CA ARG A 3 -3.36 21.01 11.56
C ARG A 3 -3.47 21.76 12.89
N ASN A 4 -4.69 21.88 13.40
CA ASN A 4 -5.02 22.48 14.68
C ASN A 4 -5.96 21.54 15.48
N ASP A 5 -6.37 21.95 16.68
CA ASP A 5 -7.31 21.19 17.52
C ASP A 5 -8.75 21.72 17.42
N PHE A 6 -9.16 22.30 16.27
CA PHE A 6 -10.52 22.82 16.13
C PHE A 6 -11.54 21.67 16.15
N ASN A 7 -12.61 21.84 16.93
CA ASN A 7 -13.63 20.82 17.13
C ASN A 7 -15.05 21.33 16.84
N GLY A 8 -16.03 20.43 16.98
CA GLY A 8 -17.43 20.71 16.66
C GLY A 8 -17.72 20.59 15.16
N SER A 9 -18.86 21.09 14.70
CA SER A 9 -19.24 21.01 13.29
C SER A 9 -18.72 22.19 12.48
N ILE A 10 -18.42 21.97 11.20
CA ILE A 10 -18.12 23.07 10.27
C ILE A 10 -19.33 24.04 10.25
N PRO A 11 -19.13 25.36 10.46
CA PRO A 11 -20.22 26.34 10.55
C PRO A 11 -21.09 26.38 9.30
N ASN A 12 -22.40 26.59 9.47
CA ASN A 12 -23.35 26.65 8.35
C ASN A 12 -23.46 28.04 7.68
N SER A 13 -22.63 29.02 8.03
CA SER A 13 -22.76 30.43 7.63
C SER A 13 -21.85 30.84 6.46
N PHE A 14 -21.82 30.06 5.38
CA PHE A 14 -21.00 30.34 4.18
C PHE A 14 -21.65 31.31 3.17
N SER A 15 -22.90 31.75 3.41
CA SER A 15 -23.59 32.71 2.51
C SER A 15 -22.88 34.04 2.34
N ASN A 16 -22.08 34.46 3.33
CA ASN A 16 -21.40 35.76 3.33
C ASN A 16 -19.98 35.70 2.74
N VAL A 17 -19.51 34.52 2.33
CA VAL A 17 -18.16 34.28 1.79
C VAL A 17 -18.23 33.62 0.41
N SER A 18 -19.10 34.13 -0.46
CA SER A 18 -19.33 33.58 -1.81
C SER A 18 -18.10 33.59 -2.72
N PHE A 19 -17.11 34.45 -2.44
CA PHE A 19 -15.85 34.58 -3.19
C PHE A 19 -14.74 33.64 -2.70
N LEU A 20 -15.03 32.75 -1.74
CA LEU A 20 -14.06 31.80 -1.23
C LEU A 20 -13.55 30.88 -2.34
N GLN A 21 -12.24 30.89 -2.57
CA GLN A 21 -11.56 30.03 -3.55
C GLN A 21 -10.90 28.81 -2.90
N VAL A 22 -10.30 28.98 -1.74
CA VAL A 22 -9.58 27.91 -1.04
C VAL A 22 -10.12 27.77 0.37
N LEU A 23 -10.61 26.58 0.70
CA LEU A 23 -10.99 26.21 2.06
C LEU A 23 -10.19 24.97 2.50
N GLN A 24 -9.21 25.20 3.38
CA GLN A 24 -8.41 24.15 3.98
C GLN A 24 -8.69 24.07 5.49
N LEU A 25 -9.24 22.95 5.93
CA LEU A 25 -9.58 22.61 7.31
C LEU A 25 -8.98 21.26 7.73
N ASP A 26 -8.02 20.74 6.97
CA ASP A 26 -7.40 19.43 7.18
C ASP A 26 -6.71 19.29 8.54
N GLY A 27 -6.64 18.07 9.06
CA GLY A 27 -5.93 17.76 10.30
C GLY A 27 -6.52 18.49 11.51
N ASN A 28 -7.83 18.34 11.73
CA ASN A 28 -8.54 18.90 12.87
C ASN A 28 -9.46 17.84 13.50
N GLN A 29 -10.36 18.26 14.40
CA GLN A 29 -11.31 17.41 15.12
C GLN A 29 -12.76 17.76 14.71
N PHE A 30 -12.99 18.22 13.47
CA PHE A 30 -14.31 18.57 13.00
C PHE A 30 -15.21 17.34 12.87
N THR A 31 -16.47 17.49 13.27
CA THR A 31 -17.49 16.41 13.31
C THR A 31 -18.74 16.82 12.53
N GLY A 32 -19.70 15.90 12.40
CA GLY A 32 -20.95 16.16 11.69
C GLY A 32 -20.78 16.15 10.17
N ASN A 33 -21.74 16.75 9.45
CA ASN A 33 -21.78 16.67 7.99
C ASN A 33 -21.08 17.87 7.33
N ILE A 34 -20.65 17.68 6.08
CA ILE A 34 -20.24 18.80 5.22
C ILE A 34 -21.46 19.71 4.99
N PRO A 35 -21.39 21.00 5.36
CA PRO A 35 -22.55 21.88 5.39
C PRO A 35 -23.01 22.25 3.98
N ASN A 36 -24.32 22.16 3.73
CA ASN A 36 -24.89 22.47 2.42
C ASN A 36 -24.68 23.93 2.00
N SER A 37 -24.49 24.86 2.94
CA SER A 37 -24.26 26.27 2.62
C SER A 37 -22.94 26.53 1.89
N LEU A 38 -21.99 25.59 1.88
CA LEU A 38 -20.80 25.65 1.03
C LEU A 38 -21.15 25.67 -0.46
N SER A 39 -22.35 25.24 -0.86
CA SER A 39 -22.83 25.39 -2.23
C SER A 39 -22.90 26.85 -2.69
N ASN A 40 -22.91 27.82 -1.77
CA ASN A 40 -22.92 29.24 -2.09
C ASN A 40 -21.53 29.80 -2.47
N CYS A 41 -20.46 29.07 -2.17
CA CYS A 41 -19.09 29.42 -2.56
C CYS A 41 -18.84 28.95 -4.00
N SER A 42 -19.48 29.60 -4.97
CA SER A 42 -19.45 29.16 -6.38
C SER A 42 -18.07 29.24 -7.02
N PHE A 43 -17.14 30.01 -6.46
CA PHE A 43 -15.76 30.16 -6.92
C PHE A 43 -14.77 29.23 -6.21
N LEU A 44 -15.24 28.26 -5.43
CA LEU A 44 -14.36 27.36 -4.70
C LEU A 44 -13.56 26.50 -5.69
N GLU A 45 -12.24 26.65 -5.62
CA GLU A 45 -11.24 25.93 -6.41
C GLU A 45 -10.69 24.74 -5.62
N MET A 46 -10.46 24.92 -4.32
CA MET A 46 -9.96 23.86 -3.45
C MET A 46 -10.81 23.71 -2.20
N LEU A 47 -11.23 22.48 -1.94
CA LEU A 47 -11.82 22.06 -0.67
C LEU A 47 -10.98 20.91 -0.09
N ASP A 48 -10.30 21.19 1.02
CA ASP A 48 -9.57 20.21 1.80
C ASP A 48 -10.13 20.18 3.22
N VAL A 49 -10.81 19.09 3.55
CA VAL A 49 -11.34 18.82 4.90
C VAL A 49 -10.87 17.45 5.40
N SER A 50 -9.76 16.98 4.85
CA SER A 50 -9.19 15.66 5.15
C SER A 50 -8.75 15.54 6.62
N ASP A 51 -8.54 14.31 7.09
CA ASP A 51 -8.00 14.06 8.43
C ASP A 51 -8.82 14.75 9.54
N ASN A 52 -10.11 14.38 9.59
CA ASN A 52 -11.11 14.89 10.53
C ASN A 52 -12.08 13.75 10.92
N HIS A 53 -13.17 14.07 11.63
CA HIS A 53 -14.23 13.13 12.02
C HIS A 53 -15.57 13.45 11.33
N LEU A 54 -15.52 13.96 10.10
CA LEU A 54 -16.71 14.30 9.33
C LEU A 54 -17.45 13.03 8.92
N SER A 55 -18.77 13.08 8.96
CA SER A 55 -19.66 11.97 8.65
C SER A 55 -20.78 12.41 7.70
N GLY A 56 -21.78 11.55 7.50
CA GLY A 56 -22.87 11.81 6.57
C GLY A 56 -22.52 11.37 5.15
N ILE A 57 -23.04 12.07 4.15
CA ILE A 57 -22.89 11.73 2.72
C ILE A 57 -22.17 12.84 1.96
N ILE A 58 -21.53 12.50 0.85
CA ILE A 58 -21.00 13.47 -0.11
C ILE A 58 -22.18 14.26 -0.71
N PRO A 59 -22.27 15.59 -0.50
CA PRO A 59 -23.38 16.38 -1.00
C PRO A 59 -23.40 16.48 -2.53
N ARG A 60 -24.60 16.42 -3.12
CA ARG A 60 -24.78 16.43 -4.59
C ARG A 60 -24.27 17.71 -5.27
N TRP A 61 -24.28 18.85 -4.58
CA TRP A 61 -23.88 20.13 -5.16
C TRP A 61 -22.39 20.17 -5.54
N MET A 62 -21.54 19.38 -4.87
CA MET A 62 -20.12 19.27 -5.22
C MET A 62 -19.93 18.79 -6.66
N GLY A 63 -20.83 17.94 -7.16
CA GLY A 63 -20.82 17.44 -8.53
C GLY A 63 -21.05 18.52 -9.60
N ASN A 64 -21.52 19.70 -9.21
CA ASN A 64 -21.85 20.81 -10.11
C ASN A 64 -20.95 22.04 -9.89
N MET A 65 -19.93 21.96 -9.04
CA MET A 65 -19.03 23.09 -8.79
C MET A 65 -18.09 23.29 -9.97
N SER A 66 -18.29 24.38 -10.70
CA SER A 66 -17.63 24.60 -12.00
C SER A 66 -16.15 24.94 -11.90
N PHE A 67 -15.70 25.47 -10.75
CA PHE A 67 -14.32 25.88 -10.51
C PHE A 67 -13.53 24.91 -9.64
N LEU A 68 -14.17 23.86 -9.11
CA LEU A 68 -13.53 22.95 -8.16
C LEU A 68 -12.47 22.10 -8.89
N THR A 69 -11.20 22.32 -8.55
CA THR A 69 -10.03 21.64 -9.11
C THR A 69 -9.49 20.58 -8.16
N VAL A 70 -9.52 20.84 -6.85
CA VAL A 70 -9.02 19.93 -5.82
C VAL A 70 -10.10 19.66 -4.78
N LEU A 71 -10.40 18.37 -4.58
CA LEU A 71 -11.31 17.90 -3.55
C LEU A 71 -10.62 16.82 -2.71
N ASP A 72 -10.31 17.15 -1.46
CA ASP A 72 -9.78 16.20 -0.49
C ASP A 72 -10.74 16.05 0.69
N LEU A 73 -11.39 14.89 0.73
CA LEU A 73 -12.27 14.45 1.83
C LEU A 73 -11.68 13.21 2.54
N SER A 74 -10.40 12.88 2.29
CA SER A 74 -9.79 11.65 2.79
C SER A 74 -9.73 11.58 4.31
N ARG A 75 -9.57 10.38 4.88
CA ARG A 75 -9.44 10.14 6.33
C ARG A 75 -10.56 10.81 7.15
N ASN A 76 -11.79 10.39 6.88
CA ASN A 76 -12.99 10.82 7.57
C ASN A 76 -13.97 9.63 7.73
N ASP A 77 -15.15 9.86 8.33
CA ASP A 77 -16.22 8.87 8.48
C ASP A 77 -17.35 9.04 7.43
N ILE A 78 -17.05 9.60 6.26
CA ILE A 78 -18.05 9.87 5.21
C ILE A 78 -18.55 8.55 4.63
N SER A 79 -19.86 8.44 4.49
CA SER A 79 -20.56 7.22 4.12
C SER A 79 -21.57 7.45 2.98
N GLY A 80 -22.32 6.42 2.63
CA GLY A 80 -23.31 6.49 1.54
C GLY A 80 -22.67 6.38 0.17
N TYR A 81 -23.35 6.91 -0.85
CA TYR A 81 -23.01 6.69 -2.25
C TYR A 81 -22.43 7.95 -2.89
N LEU A 82 -21.52 7.77 -3.85
CA LEU A 82 -21.19 8.85 -4.77
C LEU A 82 -22.45 9.30 -5.54
N PRO A 83 -22.76 10.60 -5.59
CA PRO A 83 -23.92 11.09 -6.32
C PRO A 83 -23.93 10.68 -7.80
N SER A 84 -25.08 10.27 -8.31
CA SER A 84 -25.30 10.12 -9.75
C SER A 84 -25.10 11.51 -10.41
N ASN A 85 -24.12 11.64 -11.30
CA ASN A 85 -23.63 12.90 -11.90
C ASN A 85 -22.64 13.70 -11.05
N PHE A 86 -21.85 13.06 -10.19
CA PHE A 86 -20.72 13.71 -9.55
C PHE A 86 -19.61 14.02 -10.57
N ASN A 87 -19.72 15.15 -11.27
CA ASN A 87 -18.90 15.50 -12.44
C ASN A 87 -18.48 16.98 -12.45
N PRO A 88 -17.76 17.48 -11.44
CA PRO A 88 -17.25 18.85 -11.50
C PRO A 88 -16.26 18.97 -12.68
N PRO A 89 -16.49 19.89 -13.63
CA PRO A 89 -15.86 19.83 -14.95
C PRO A 89 -14.36 20.16 -14.93
N GLN A 90 -13.88 20.90 -13.94
CA GLN A 90 -12.48 21.31 -13.80
C GLN A 90 -11.71 20.47 -12.78
N LEU A 91 -12.27 19.34 -12.34
CA LEU A 91 -11.66 18.53 -11.29
C LEU A 91 -10.36 17.87 -11.79
N VAL A 92 -9.26 18.17 -11.11
CA VAL A 92 -7.91 17.68 -11.42
C VAL A 92 -7.47 16.62 -10.42
N HIS A 93 -7.70 16.87 -9.13
CA HIS A 93 -7.28 15.98 -8.05
C HIS A 93 -8.46 15.65 -7.15
N ILE A 94 -8.70 14.36 -6.95
CA ILE A 94 -9.68 13.88 -5.98
C ILE A 94 -9.10 12.82 -5.05
N TYR A 95 -9.29 13.06 -3.76
CA TYR A 95 -8.90 12.19 -2.67
C TYR A 95 -10.12 11.92 -1.79
N LEU A 96 -10.65 10.71 -1.86
CA LEU A 96 -11.76 10.23 -1.03
C LEU A 96 -11.35 9.02 -0.19
N SER A 97 -10.05 8.80 -0.03
CA SER A 97 -9.50 7.62 0.60
C SER A 97 -9.82 7.54 2.09
N GLU A 98 -9.80 6.33 2.65
CA GLU A 98 -10.02 6.08 4.07
C GLU A 98 -11.35 6.67 4.58
N ASN A 99 -12.44 6.22 3.96
CA ASN A 99 -13.81 6.58 4.31
C ASN A 99 -14.71 5.32 4.28
N ARG A 100 -16.03 5.49 4.35
CA ARG A 100 -17.02 4.40 4.32
C ARG A 100 -17.96 4.50 3.10
N ILE A 101 -17.44 5.02 1.98
CA ILE A 101 -18.21 5.24 0.75
C ILE A 101 -18.53 3.90 0.09
N GLN A 102 -19.78 3.74 -0.36
CA GLN A 102 -20.36 2.50 -0.86
C GLN A 102 -20.88 2.64 -2.30
N GLY A 103 -21.24 1.49 -2.88
CA GLY A 103 -21.84 1.39 -4.21
C GLY A 103 -20.82 1.44 -5.33
N THR A 104 -21.27 1.79 -6.53
CA THR A 104 -20.43 1.73 -7.74
C THR A 104 -19.96 3.12 -8.15
N ILE A 105 -18.86 3.15 -8.90
CA ILE A 105 -18.34 4.39 -9.51
C ILE A 105 -18.85 4.60 -10.95
N SER A 106 -19.84 3.82 -11.41
CA SER A 106 -20.20 3.68 -12.83
C SER A 106 -20.50 4.99 -13.57
N ASN A 107 -21.04 6.01 -12.88
CA ASN A 107 -21.44 7.29 -13.48
C ASN A 107 -20.80 8.52 -12.80
N ALA A 108 -19.92 8.30 -11.82
CA ALA A 108 -19.16 9.37 -11.19
C ALA A 108 -17.93 9.70 -12.05
N PHE A 109 -17.51 10.95 -12.08
CA PHE A 109 -16.29 11.44 -12.76
C PHE A 109 -16.25 11.28 -14.29
N TYR A 110 -17.33 10.79 -14.91
CA TYR A 110 -17.38 10.49 -16.34
C TYR A 110 -17.04 11.70 -17.24
N ASN A 111 -17.32 12.92 -16.77
CA ASN A 111 -17.03 14.17 -17.49
C ASN A 111 -15.88 14.99 -16.87
N CYS A 112 -15.06 14.42 -15.99
CA CYS A 112 -13.91 15.09 -15.39
C CYS A 112 -12.65 14.88 -16.24
N PHE A 113 -12.62 15.43 -17.46
CA PHE A 113 -11.59 15.11 -18.46
C PHE A 113 -10.17 15.56 -18.08
N ASP A 114 -10.06 16.54 -17.17
CA ASP A 114 -8.79 17.10 -16.70
C ASP A 114 -8.21 16.37 -15.47
N MET A 115 -8.82 15.26 -15.07
CA MET A 115 -8.42 14.50 -13.88
C MET A 115 -7.03 13.87 -14.04
N ILE A 116 -6.17 14.14 -13.07
CA ILE A 116 -4.80 13.61 -12.95
C ILE A 116 -4.70 12.57 -11.84
N THR A 117 -5.39 12.79 -10.70
CA THR A 117 -5.37 11.90 -9.55
C THR A 117 -6.77 11.46 -9.19
N LEU A 118 -7.00 10.14 -9.16
CA LEU A 118 -8.21 9.52 -8.63
C LEU A 118 -7.84 8.57 -7.49
N ASP A 119 -8.05 9.01 -6.25
CA ASP A 119 -7.82 8.20 -5.06
C ASP A 119 -9.12 7.89 -4.31
N LEU A 120 -9.53 6.63 -4.36
CA LEU A 120 -10.72 6.08 -3.73
C LEU A 120 -10.39 4.92 -2.78
N ARG A 121 -9.11 4.74 -2.41
CA ARG A 121 -8.67 3.58 -1.62
C ARG A 121 -9.32 3.50 -0.25
N HIS A 122 -9.34 2.32 0.37
CA HIS A 122 -9.92 2.12 1.71
C HIS A 122 -11.35 2.67 1.82
N ASN A 123 -12.24 2.09 1.02
CA ASN A 123 -13.67 2.37 1.06
C ASN A 123 -14.44 1.04 0.95
N LEU A 124 -15.75 1.12 0.76
CA LEU A 124 -16.65 -0.02 0.59
C LEU A 124 -17.23 -0.07 -0.83
N LEU A 125 -16.50 0.44 -1.83
CA LEU A 125 -16.95 0.48 -3.22
C LEU A 125 -17.06 -0.92 -3.81
N THR A 126 -18.00 -1.10 -4.73
CA THR A 126 -18.41 -2.40 -5.30
C THR A 126 -18.60 -2.29 -6.82
N GLY A 127 -18.86 -3.43 -7.48
CA GLY A 127 -19.08 -3.52 -8.91
C GLY A 127 -17.77 -3.56 -9.69
N THR A 128 -17.83 -3.35 -11.00
CA THR A 128 -16.66 -3.43 -11.88
C THR A 128 -15.96 -2.08 -12.04
N ILE A 129 -14.64 -2.09 -12.26
CA ILE A 129 -13.90 -0.90 -12.71
C ILE A 129 -14.46 -0.45 -14.07
N PRO A 130 -15.01 0.77 -14.21
CA PRO A 130 -15.62 1.19 -15.46
C PRO A 130 -14.62 1.41 -16.58
N LYS A 131 -14.95 0.90 -17.77
CA LYS A 131 -14.15 1.07 -19.00
C LYS A 131 -13.90 2.52 -19.38
N TRP A 132 -14.82 3.42 -19.02
CA TRP A 132 -14.69 4.82 -19.37
C TRP A 132 -13.51 5.50 -18.69
N ILE A 133 -12.98 4.97 -17.57
CA ILE A 133 -11.76 5.52 -16.93
C ILE A 133 -10.64 5.62 -17.97
N GLY A 134 -10.36 4.52 -18.66
CA GLY A 134 -9.33 4.48 -19.69
C GLY A 134 -9.67 5.22 -20.99
N VAL A 135 -10.93 5.59 -21.22
CA VAL A 135 -11.36 6.24 -22.47
C VAL A 135 -11.58 7.75 -22.31
N LYS A 136 -11.97 8.20 -21.12
CA LYS A 136 -12.37 9.57 -20.83
C LYS A 136 -11.30 10.34 -20.06
N LEU A 137 -10.57 9.69 -19.16
CA LEU A 137 -9.59 10.34 -18.29
C LEU A 137 -8.19 10.26 -18.90
N SER A 138 -7.99 10.81 -20.10
CA SER A 138 -6.71 10.69 -20.82
C SER A 138 -5.50 11.31 -20.09
N LEU A 139 -5.76 12.19 -19.13
CA LEU A 139 -4.74 12.82 -18.29
C LEU A 139 -4.51 12.11 -16.94
N LEU A 140 -5.13 10.94 -16.72
CA LEU A 140 -5.00 10.23 -15.46
C LEU A 140 -3.58 9.69 -15.28
N GLY A 141 -2.87 10.25 -14.30
CA GLY A 141 -1.51 9.83 -13.92
C GLY A 141 -1.51 8.85 -12.75
N TYR A 142 -2.46 8.97 -11.84
CA TYR A 142 -2.51 8.19 -10.61
C TYR A 142 -3.91 7.63 -10.38
N LEU A 143 -4.02 6.30 -10.36
CA LEU A 143 -5.26 5.59 -10.11
C LEU A 143 -5.10 4.70 -8.88
N SER A 144 -5.83 5.03 -7.81
CA SER A 144 -5.80 4.29 -6.55
C SER A 144 -7.20 3.85 -6.16
N LEU A 145 -7.48 2.56 -6.32
CA LEU A 145 -8.74 1.90 -6.01
C LEU A 145 -8.56 0.77 -4.98
N GLY A 146 -7.37 0.66 -4.39
CA GLY A 146 -7.01 -0.42 -3.47
C GLY A 146 -7.93 -0.50 -2.24
N TYR A 147 -7.99 -1.66 -1.59
CA TYR A 147 -8.80 -1.88 -0.38
C TYR A 147 -10.29 -1.48 -0.57
N ASN A 148 -10.93 -2.12 -1.54
CA ASN A 148 -12.35 -1.99 -1.85
C ASN A 148 -12.93 -3.38 -2.17
N ASN A 149 -14.16 -3.44 -2.67
CA ASN A 149 -14.83 -4.67 -3.09
C ASN A 149 -15.07 -4.71 -4.61
N PHE A 150 -14.16 -4.13 -5.42
CA PHE A 150 -14.28 -4.18 -6.88
C PHE A 150 -14.14 -5.61 -7.40
N GLU A 151 -14.98 -5.97 -8.35
CA GLU A 151 -15.03 -7.30 -8.97
C GLU A 151 -14.91 -7.23 -10.50
N GLY A 152 -14.92 -8.39 -11.16
CA GLY A 152 -14.76 -8.50 -12.61
C GLY A 152 -13.31 -8.40 -13.06
N GLU A 153 -13.08 -8.06 -14.32
CA GLU A 153 -11.74 -7.99 -14.92
C GLU A 153 -11.15 -6.58 -14.86
N ILE A 154 -9.82 -6.49 -14.88
CA ILE A 154 -9.12 -5.22 -15.11
C ILE A 154 -9.42 -4.77 -16.56
N PRO A 155 -10.06 -3.61 -16.78
CA PRO A 155 -10.43 -3.18 -18.11
C PRO A 155 -9.21 -2.92 -18.99
N LYS A 156 -9.14 -3.56 -20.16
CA LYS A 156 -8.09 -3.29 -21.16
C LYS A 156 -8.09 -1.83 -21.64
N GLU A 157 -9.19 -1.11 -21.47
CA GLU A 157 -9.27 0.32 -21.77
C GLU A 157 -8.27 1.14 -20.94
N LEU A 158 -7.86 0.68 -19.74
CA LEU A 158 -6.80 1.33 -18.96
C LEU A 158 -5.47 1.42 -19.73
N CYS A 159 -5.25 0.53 -20.71
CA CYS A 159 -4.07 0.59 -21.58
C CYS A 159 -4.03 1.83 -22.50
N LYS A 160 -5.10 2.62 -22.58
CA LYS A 160 -5.15 3.87 -23.36
C LYS A 160 -4.71 5.09 -22.55
N LEU A 161 -4.39 4.92 -21.26
CA LEU A 161 -3.92 5.99 -20.40
C LEU A 161 -2.43 6.21 -20.65
N ASP A 162 -2.13 7.11 -21.59
CA ASP A 162 -0.76 7.35 -22.07
C ASP A 162 0.16 8.00 -21.04
N ILE A 163 -0.38 8.57 -19.95
CA ILE A 163 0.43 9.24 -18.91
C ILE A 163 0.32 8.59 -17.53
N LEU A 164 -0.27 7.38 -17.46
CA LEU A 164 -0.41 6.64 -16.20
C LEU A 164 0.98 6.33 -15.64
N LYS A 165 1.19 6.65 -14.37
CA LYS A 165 2.43 6.40 -13.62
C LYS A 165 2.24 5.36 -12.54
N LEU A 166 1.08 5.39 -11.88
CA LEU A 166 0.79 4.57 -10.72
C LEU A 166 -0.61 3.99 -10.83
N ILE A 167 -0.68 2.69 -10.58
CA ILE A 167 -1.93 1.97 -10.46
C ILE A 167 -1.91 1.10 -9.20
N ASP A 168 -2.83 1.38 -8.28
CA ASP A 168 -3.11 0.55 -7.11
C ASP A 168 -4.52 0.00 -7.21
N LEU A 169 -4.63 -1.30 -7.49
CA LEU A 169 -5.88 -2.06 -7.47
C LEU A 169 -5.84 -3.18 -6.40
N SER A 170 -4.93 -3.07 -5.44
CA SER A 170 -4.68 -4.09 -4.42
C SER A 170 -5.91 -4.36 -3.55
N HIS A 171 -5.99 -5.51 -2.88
CA HIS A 171 -7.04 -5.83 -1.91
C HIS A 171 -8.46 -5.59 -2.46
N ASN A 172 -8.79 -6.31 -3.53
CA ASN A 172 -10.12 -6.28 -4.16
C ASN A 172 -10.57 -7.72 -4.50
N HIS A 173 -11.59 -7.86 -5.34
CA HIS A 173 -12.08 -9.14 -5.85
C HIS A 173 -11.89 -9.27 -7.36
N LEU A 174 -10.90 -8.57 -7.93
CA LEU A 174 -10.62 -8.57 -9.35
C LEU A 174 -10.17 -9.96 -9.82
N SER A 175 -10.56 -10.31 -11.02
CA SER A 175 -10.39 -11.63 -11.62
C SER A 175 -10.00 -11.50 -13.09
N GLY A 176 -9.86 -12.63 -13.79
CA GLY A 176 -9.40 -12.63 -15.17
C GLY A 176 -7.89 -12.36 -15.29
N HIS A 177 -7.46 -11.98 -16.48
CA HIS A 177 -6.05 -11.87 -16.83
C HIS A 177 -5.54 -10.44 -16.64
N ILE A 178 -4.25 -10.30 -16.36
CA ILE A 178 -3.57 -8.99 -16.40
C ILE A 178 -3.50 -8.54 -17.87
N PRO A 179 -3.99 -7.34 -18.24
CA PRO A 179 -3.90 -6.86 -19.62
C PRO A 179 -2.45 -6.67 -20.07
N ALA A 180 -2.02 -7.41 -21.09
CA ALA A 180 -0.67 -7.31 -21.66
C ALA A 180 -0.32 -5.92 -22.22
N CYS A 181 -1.34 -5.12 -22.55
CA CYS A 181 -1.16 -3.77 -23.05
C CYS A 181 -0.93 -2.71 -21.96
N LEU A 182 -0.94 -3.09 -20.68
CA LEU A 182 -0.81 -2.13 -19.59
C LEU A 182 0.57 -1.48 -19.65
N LYS A 183 0.58 -0.16 -19.83
CA LYS A 183 1.79 0.66 -19.95
C LYS A 183 1.81 1.67 -18.81
N LEU A 184 3.01 1.94 -18.31
CA LEU A 184 3.28 3.08 -17.44
C LEU A 184 4.29 3.99 -18.12
N THR A 185 4.17 5.29 -17.91
CA THR A 185 5.15 6.27 -18.39
C THR A 185 6.07 6.72 -17.26
N GLY A 186 7.37 6.58 -17.49
CA GLY A 186 8.40 6.94 -16.53
C GLY A 186 9.05 8.31 -16.72
N GLY A 187 8.36 9.26 -17.36
CA GLY A 187 8.97 10.54 -17.78
C GLY A 187 8.22 11.79 -17.28
N SER A 188 8.90 12.95 -17.36
CA SER A 188 8.44 14.31 -17.05
C SER A 188 7.30 14.81 -17.95
N GLY A 189 6.21 14.05 -18.08
CA GLY A 189 4.93 14.61 -18.47
C GLY A 189 4.62 15.77 -17.52
N VAL A 190 4.36 16.95 -18.09
CA VAL A 190 4.12 18.21 -17.39
C VAL A 190 2.81 18.11 -16.62
N ILE A 191 2.81 17.35 -15.52
CA ILE A 191 1.91 17.62 -14.42
C ILE A 191 2.62 18.75 -13.70
N SER A 192 2.23 19.99 -14.01
CA SER A 192 2.71 21.16 -13.27
C SER A 192 2.59 20.81 -11.79
N PRO A 193 3.68 20.81 -11.02
CA PRO A 193 3.56 20.70 -9.58
C PRO A 193 2.81 21.95 -9.15
N GLY A 194 1.49 21.83 -8.95
CA GLY A 194 0.83 22.70 -8.00
C GLY A 194 1.64 22.59 -6.71
N ASN A 195 1.83 23.70 -6.01
CA ASN A 195 2.43 23.70 -4.67
C ASN A 195 1.47 23.08 -3.64
N ASP A 196 0.77 22.04 -4.06
CA ASP A 196 -0.40 21.49 -3.43
C ASP A 196 0.08 20.45 -2.42
N PRO A 197 -0.27 20.63 -1.13
CA PRO A 197 0.26 19.82 -0.04
C PRO A 197 -0.29 18.39 -0.02
N GLN A 198 -1.19 18.03 -0.95
CA GLN A 198 -1.84 16.73 -0.97
C GLN A 198 -0.86 15.59 -1.24
N THR A 199 -1.09 14.49 -0.55
CA THR A 199 -0.28 13.27 -0.62
C THR A 199 -1.11 12.13 -1.14
N LEU A 200 -0.51 11.26 -1.94
CA LEU A 200 -1.10 9.98 -2.34
C LEU A 200 -0.40 8.86 -1.58
N ASP A 201 -1.17 8.06 -0.86
CA ASP A 201 -0.63 6.92 -0.16
C ASP A 201 -0.40 5.77 -1.14
N PHE A 202 0.78 5.15 -1.11
CA PHE A 202 1.10 3.98 -1.93
C PHE A 202 2.00 2.99 -1.20
N THR A 203 1.78 1.71 -1.44
CA THR A 203 2.54 0.63 -0.79
C THR A 203 3.78 0.25 -1.61
N THR A 204 4.95 0.30 -0.97
CA THR A 204 6.21 -0.17 -1.56
C THR A 204 7.07 -0.81 -0.50
N LYS A 205 7.83 -1.85 -0.87
CA LYS A 205 8.74 -2.55 0.06
C LYS A 205 8.04 -3.02 1.35
N GLY A 206 6.76 -3.39 1.24
CA GLY A 206 5.93 -3.85 2.36
C GLY A 206 5.38 -2.76 3.29
N MET A 207 5.56 -1.47 2.97
CA MET A 207 5.11 -0.34 3.79
C MET A 207 4.31 0.66 2.94
N THR A 208 3.22 1.20 3.49
CA THR A 208 2.46 2.29 2.87
C THR A 208 3.05 3.64 3.27
N TYR A 209 3.34 4.49 2.28
CA TYR A 209 3.88 5.83 2.50
C TYR A 209 3.01 6.89 1.84
N PRO A 210 2.81 8.05 2.50
CA PRO A 210 2.21 9.23 1.87
C PRO A 210 3.24 9.92 0.97
N TYR A 211 3.03 9.87 -0.35
CA TYR A 211 3.90 10.52 -1.32
C TYR A 211 3.37 11.89 -1.71
N GLN A 212 4.22 12.90 -1.60
CA GLN A 212 3.92 14.21 -2.16
C GLN A 212 3.92 14.16 -3.69
N GLN A 213 3.10 15.01 -4.31
CA GLN A 213 2.99 15.11 -5.76
C GLN A 213 4.34 15.31 -6.47
N SER A 214 5.26 16.07 -5.86
CA SER A 214 6.61 16.29 -6.39
C SER A 214 7.45 15.01 -6.48
N ILE A 215 7.26 14.08 -5.53
CA ILE A 215 7.95 12.79 -5.50
C ILE A 215 7.30 11.82 -6.50
N LEU A 216 5.97 11.85 -6.59
CA LEU A 216 5.20 11.02 -7.51
C LEU A 216 5.58 11.27 -8.99
N LEU A 217 6.13 12.44 -9.32
CA LEU A 217 6.67 12.70 -10.66
C LEU A 217 7.79 11.73 -11.07
N TYR A 218 8.56 11.23 -10.11
CA TYR A 218 9.70 10.32 -10.29
C TYR A 218 9.38 8.87 -9.88
N PHE A 219 8.14 8.61 -9.50
CA PHE A 219 7.70 7.32 -8.99
C PHE A 219 6.74 6.67 -9.97
N SER A 220 6.94 5.38 -10.22
CA SER A 220 5.99 4.58 -11.00
C SER A 220 5.86 3.18 -10.43
N GLY A 221 4.65 2.64 -10.44
CA GLY A 221 4.35 1.41 -9.72
C GLY A 221 3.03 0.78 -10.10
N ILE A 222 3.01 -0.55 -10.05
CA ILE A 222 1.84 -1.39 -10.22
C ILE A 222 1.67 -2.21 -8.95
N ASP A 223 0.55 -2.02 -8.26
CA ASP A 223 0.11 -2.91 -7.19
C ASP A 223 -1.24 -3.54 -7.56
N LEU A 224 -1.22 -4.85 -7.82
CA LEU A 224 -2.38 -5.69 -8.11
C LEU A 224 -2.53 -6.81 -7.07
N SER A 225 -1.87 -6.68 -5.92
CA SER A 225 -1.86 -7.72 -4.89
C SER A 225 -3.24 -8.00 -4.29
N ASP A 226 -3.39 -9.14 -3.62
CA ASP A 226 -4.60 -9.49 -2.88
C ASP A 226 -5.88 -9.42 -3.74
N ASN A 227 -5.87 -10.17 -4.83
CA ASN A 227 -6.98 -10.29 -5.77
C ASN A 227 -7.20 -11.76 -6.16
N LYS A 228 -8.00 -12.00 -7.20
CA LYS A 228 -8.31 -13.33 -7.76
C LYS A 228 -7.83 -13.44 -9.21
N LEU A 229 -6.77 -12.71 -9.59
CA LEU A 229 -6.24 -12.69 -10.95
C LEU A 229 -5.68 -14.06 -11.32
N ILE A 230 -5.85 -14.44 -12.59
CA ILE A 230 -5.48 -15.75 -13.15
C ILE A 230 -4.66 -15.58 -14.43
N GLY A 231 -4.15 -16.70 -14.94
CA GLY A 231 -3.40 -16.75 -16.20
C GLY A 231 -1.95 -16.33 -16.01
N GLU A 232 -1.24 -16.18 -17.13
CA GLU A 232 0.18 -15.87 -17.14
C GLU A 232 0.46 -14.39 -16.92
N ILE A 233 1.62 -14.09 -16.36
CA ILE A 233 2.13 -12.71 -16.26
C ILE A 233 2.56 -12.27 -17.67
N PRO A 234 1.99 -11.18 -18.22
CA PRO A 234 2.37 -10.73 -19.55
C PRO A 234 3.85 -10.33 -19.63
N PRO A 235 4.63 -10.85 -20.60
CA PRO A 235 6.04 -10.49 -20.77
C PRO A 235 6.24 -9.00 -21.12
N GLU A 236 5.20 -8.32 -21.64
CA GLU A 236 5.20 -6.89 -21.97
C GLU A 236 5.41 -6.00 -20.73
N ILE A 237 5.08 -6.48 -19.53
CA ILE A 237 5.41 -5.78 -18.28
C ILE A 237 6.92 -5.56 -18.17
N GLY A 238 7.73 -6.46 -18.74
CA GLY A 238 9.18 -6.32 -18.86
C GLY A 238 9.64 -5.07 -19.63
N ASN A 239 8.76 -4.38 -20.36
CA ASN A 239 9.08 -3.16 -21.11
C ASN A 239 8.90 -1.87 -20.30
N LEU A 240 8.49 -1.97 -19.02
CA LEU A 240 8.31 -0.83 -18.13
C LEU A 240 9.65 -0.44 -17.47
N ASP A 241 10.55 0.13 -18.26
CA ASP A 241 11.94 0.45 -17.88
C ASP A 241 12.10 1.29 -16.60
N MET A 242 11.13 2.15 -16.30
CA MET A 242 11.15 3.08 -15.17
C MET A 242 10.33 2.62 -13.95
N ILE A 243 9.72 1.43 -14.00
CA ILE A 243 8.89 0.93 -12.89
C ILE A 243 9.73 0.70 -11.64
N LYS A 244 9.30 1.26 -10.50
CA LYS A 244 9.96 1.07 -9.20
C LYS A 244 9.30 -0.01 -8.36
N VAL A 245 8.01 -0.24 -8.54
CA VAL A 245 7.24 -1.21 -7.75
C VAL A 245 6.39 -2.10 -8.66
N LEU A 246 6.54 -3.40 -8.52
CA LEU A 246 5.65 -4.39 -9.10
C LEU A 246 5.24 -5.38 -8.01
N ASN A 247 4.00 -5.27 -7.56
CA ASN A 247 3.41 -6.18 -6.58
C ASN A 247 2.24 -6.92 -7.22
N LEU A 248 2.43 -8.22 -7.46
CA LEU A 248 1.43 -9.15 -8.00
C LEU A 248 1.10 -10.25 -7.00
N SER A 249 1.50 -10.08 -5.73
CA SER A 249 1.37 -11.11 -4.71
C SER A 249 -0.09 -11.48 -4.41
N HIS A 250 -0.32 -12.60 -3.74
CA HIS A 250 -1.66 -13.02 -3.29
C HIS A 250 -2.71 -13.04 -4.42
N ASN A 251 -2.38 -13.76 -5.50
CA ASN A 251 -3.26 -13.99 -6.64
C ASN A 251 -3.26 -15.50 -7.01
N ARG A 252 -3.79 -15.84 -8.19
CA ARG A 252 -3.80 -17.21 -8.74
C ARG A 252 -3.07 -17.27 -10.08
N LEU A 253 -2.03 -16.46 -10.23
CA LEU A 253 -1.25 -16.35 -11.48
C LEU A 253 -0.48 -17.64 -11.72
N THR A 254 -0.43 -18.06 -12.97
CA THR A 254 0.20 -19.31 -13.44
C THR A 254 1.31 -19.03 -14.44
N GLY A 255 1.96 -20.07 -14.95
CA GLY A 255 3.03 -19.94 -15.95
C GLY A 255 4.35 -19.51 -15.33
N GLU A 256 5.32 -19.20 -16.19
CA GLU A 256 6.68 -18.86 -15.77
C GLU A 256 6.83 -17.37 -15.43
N ILE A 257 7.83 -17.03 -14.63
CA ILE A 257 8.24 -15.64 -14.44
C ILE A 257 8.87 -15.15 -15.76
N PRO A 258 8.36 -14.08 -16.41
CA PRO A 258 8.89 -13.65 -17.69
C PRO A 258 10.36 -13.25 -17.60
N SER A 259 11.19 -13.79 -18.50
CA SER A 259 12.62 -13.42 -18.55
C SER A 259 12.82 -11.94 -18.88
N SER A 260 11.85 -11.29 -19.53
CA SER A 260 11.85 -9.85 -19.81
C SER A 260 11.90 -8.98 -18.55
N PHE A 261 11.60 -9.53 -17.36
CA PHE A 261 11.72 -8.80 -16.09
C PHE A 261 13.17 -8.39 -15.78
N SER A 262 14.18 -8.98 -16.43
CA SER A 262 15.56 -8.50 -16.34
C SER A 262 15.76 -7.09 -16.92
N ASN A 263 14.80 -6.60 -17.72
CA ASN A 263 14.87 -5.26 -18.34
C ASN A 263 14.33 -4.16 -17.42
N LEU A 264 13.74 -4.48 -16.26
CA LEU A 264 13.16 -3.52 -15.33
C LEU A 264 14.26 -2.82 -14.52
N SER A 265 15.10 -2.03 -15.18
CA SER A 265 16.35 -1.52 -14.61
C SER A 265 16.19 -0.71 -13.34
N GLU A 266 15.06 -0.01 -13.15
CA GLU A 266 14.77 0.87 -12.02
C GLU A 266 13.95 0.22 -10.89
N ILE A 267 13.64 -1.07 -11.00
CA ILE A 267 12.79 -1.79 -10.04
C ILE A 267 13.45 -1.83 -8.65
N GLU A 268 12.68 -1.44 -7.64
CA GLU A 268 13.11 -1.42 -6.24
C GLU A 268 12.35 -2.46 -5.40
N SER A 269 11.12 -2.80 -5.78
CA SER A 269 10.28 -3.76 -5.07
C SER A 269 9.58 -4.67 -6.08
N LEU A 270 9.93 -5.96 -6.06
CA LEU A 270 9.33 -7.00 -6.90
C LEU A 270 8.75 -8.10 -6.01
N ASP A 271 7.43 -8.16 -5.91
CA ASP A 271 6.73 -9.17 -5.13
C ASP A 271 5.78 -9.99 -6.01
N LEU A 272 6.10 -11.28 -6.16
CA LEU A 272 5.35 -12.28 -6.91
C LEU A 272 4.88 -13.43 -6.01
N SER A 273 4.96 -13.25 -4.68
CA SER A 273 4.68 -14.30 -3.71
C SER A 273 3.21 -14.72 -3.70
N TYR A 274 2.90 -15.89 -3.12
CA TYR A 274 1.53 -16.39 -2.99
C TYR A 274 0.76 -16.43 -4.32
N ASN A 275 1.30 -17.19 -5.26
CA ASN A 275 0.71 -17.43 -6.58
C ASN A 275 0.87 -18.92 -6.97
N ASN A 276 0.52 -19.28 -8.21
CA ASN A 276 0.68 -20.60 -8.79
C ASN A 276 1.78 -20.62 -9.89
N LEU A 277 2.77 -19.73 -9.80
CA LEU A 277 3.85 -19.62 -10.78
C LEU A 277 4.72 -20.89 -10.79
N ASN A 278 5.21 -21.27 -11.96
CA ASN A 278 6.01 -22.47 -12.18
C ASN A 278 7.26 -22.16 -13.02
N GLY A 279 7.95 -23.20 -13.48
CA GLY A 279 9.19 -23.04 -14.23
C GLY A 279 10.37 -22.65 -13.35
N LYS A 280 11.38 -21.99 -13.93
CA LYS A 280 12.61 -21.57 -13.24
C LYS A 280 12.59 -20.07 -12.98
N ILE A 281 13.27 -19.63 -11.91
CA ILE A 281 13.54 -18.20 -11.71
C ILE A 281 14.55 -17.75 -12.78
N PRO A 282 14.26 -16.73 -13.62
CA PRO A 282 15.18 -16.29 -14.66
C PRO A 282 16.50 -15.78 -14.07
N ILE A 283 17.61 -16.39 -14.50
CA ILE A 283 18.96 -16.06 -13.98
C ILE A 283 19.35 -14.60 -14.23
N HIS A 284 18.81 -13.99 -15.29
CA HIS A 284 19.09 -12.61 -15.67
C HIS A 284 18.52 -11.58 -14.68
N LEU A 285 17.60 -11.96 -13.79
CA LEU A 285 17.13 -11.06 -12.72
C LEU A 285 18.27 -10.60 -11.80
N THR A 286 19.34 -11.39 -11.66
CA THR A 286 20.54 -11.01 -10.89
C THR A 286 21.26 -9.76 -11.43
N GLN A 287 20.91 -9.28 -12.62
CA GLN A 287 21.48 -8.08 -13.22
C GLN A 287 20.83 -6.78 -12.69
N LEU A 288 19.66 -6.87 -12.05
CA LEU A 288 18.94 -5.73 -11.48
C LEU A 288 19.72 -5.13 -10.30
N ASN A 289 19.97 -3.81 -10.35
CA ASN A 289 20.88 -3.15 -9.41
C ASN A 289 20.16 -2.43 -8.26
N TYR A 290 18.89 -2.06 -8.42
CA TYR A 290 18.13 -1.29 -7.41
C TYR A 290 17.13 -2.12 -6.61
N VAL A 291 16.94 -3.40 -6.94
CA VAL A 291 15.93 -4.23 -6.27
C VAL A 291 16.31 -4.41 -4.80
N ALA A 292 15.47 -3.88 -3.92
CA ALA A 292 15.67 -3.86 -2.47
C ALA A 292 14.74 -4.86 -1.77
N VAL A 293 13.58 -5.14 -2.38
CA VAL A 293 12.65 -6.19 -1.94
C VAL A 293 12.38 -7.11 -3.11
N PHE A 294 12.58 -8.41 -2.89
CA PHE A 294 12.30 -9.47 -3.82
C PHE A 294 11.63 -10.62 -3.09
N SER A 295 10.47 -11.07 -3.58
CA SER A 295 9.79 -12.24 -3.06
C SER A 295 9.14 -13.05 -4.17
N VAL A 296 9.43 -14.34 -4.18
CA VAL A 296 8.79 -15.36 -5.03
C VAL A 296 8.29 -16.53 -4.18
N SER A 297 8.13 -16.31 -2.87
CA SER A 297 7.72 -17.33 -1.93
C SER A 297 6.31 -17.84 -2.21
N HIS A 298 5.99 -19.04 -1.71
CA HIS A 298 4.67 -19.67 -1.84
C HIS A 298 4.19 -19.73 -3.30
N ASN A 299 4.98 -20.39 -4.14
CA ASN A 299 4.69 -20.68 -5.55
C ASN A 299 5.02 -22.16 -5.86
N ASN A 300 5.00 -22.54 -7.14
CA ASN A 300 5.39 -23.86 -7.63
C ASN A 300 6.67 -23.82 -8.48
N LEU A 301 7.62 -22.95 -8.13
CA LEU A 301 8.87 -22.76 -8.87
C LEU A 301 9.83 -23.93 -8.65
N SER A 302 10.73 -24.12 -9.63
CA SER A 302 11.64 -25.26 -9.71
C SER A 302 13.06 -24.85 -10.08
N GLY A 303 14.03 -25.72 -9.80
CA GLY A 303 15.42 -25.53 -10.15
C GLY A 303 16.22 -24.76 -9.10
N LYS A 304 17.39 -24.25 -9.51
CA LYS A 304 18.30 -23.55 -8.60
C LYS A 304 17.81 -22.13 -8.33
N THR A 305 17.92 -21.67 -7.08
CA THR A 305 17.81 -20.26 -6.72
C THR A 305 18.81 -19.40 -7.51
N PRO A 306 18.52 -18.11 -7.74
CA PRO A 306 19.46 -17.19 -8.37
C PRO A 306 20.79 -17.14 -7.64
N GLU A 307 21.87 -16.87 -8.38
CA GLU A 307 23.17 -16.68 -7.76
C GLU A 307 23.14 -15.49 -6.79
N ARG A 308 23.77 -15.67 -5.62
CA ARG A 308 23.85 -14.67 -4.57
C ARG A 308 24.90 -13.60 -4.91
N VAL A 309 24.60 -12.80 -5.94
CA VAL A 309 25.44 -11.71 -6.44
C VAL A 309 24.69 -10.39 -6.38
N LYS A 310 25.40 -9.27 -6.21
CA LYS A 310 24.83 -7.92 -6.13
C LYS A 310 23.66 -7.86 -5.11
N GLN A 311 22.50 -7.34 -5.51
CA GLN A 311 21.31 -7.28 -4.67
C GLN A 311 20.77 -8.67 -4.29
N PHE A 312 20.89 -9.68 -5.16
CA PHE A 312 20.43 -11.04 -4.85
C PHE A 312 21.25 -11.73 -3.74
N ALA A 313 22.39 -11.16 -3.35
CA ALA A 313 23.14 -11.63 -2.20
C ALA A 313 22.48 -11.28 -0.85
N THR A 314 21.57 -10.29 -0.81
CA THR A 314 20.91 -9.82 0.42
C THR A 314 19.63 -10.59 0.74
N PHE A 315 18.98 -11.19 -0.26
CA PHE A 315 17.72 -11.91 -0.05
C PHE A 315 17.92 -13.20 0.74
N GLU A 316 17.02 -13.41 1.70
CA GLU A 316 17.08 -14.52 2.64
C GLU A 316 16.18 -15.69 2.21
N LYS A 317 16.14 -16.73 3.03
CA LYS A 317 15.29 -17.91 2.84
C LYS A 317 13.81 -17.55 2.60
N SER A 318 13.30 -16.53 3.30
CA SER A 318 11.92 -16.07 3.22
C SER A 318 11.50 -15.63 1.81
N SER A 319 12.41 -15.07 1.02
CA SER A 319 12.13 -14.67 -0.38
C SER A 319 11.83 -15.85 -1.31
N TYR A 320 12.19 -17.09 -0.93
CA TYR A 320 12.11 -18.28 -1.78
C TYR A 320 11.29 -19.42 -1.18
N GLU A 321 10.92 -19.34 0.10
CA GLU A 321 10.26 -20.43 0.82
C GLU A 321 8.88 -20.77 0.24
N GLY A 322 8.34 -21.93 0.59
CA GLY A 322 7.05 -22.37 0.06
C GLY A 322 7.07 -22.79 -1.42
N ASN A 323 8.25 -22.96 -2.04
CA ASN A 323 8.43 -23.55 -3.36
C ASN A 323 9.05 -24.96 -3.25
N PRO A 324 8.27 -26.04 -3.41
CA PRO A 324 8.74 -27.41 -3.13
C PRO A 324 9.90 -27.89 -4.02
N PHE A 325 10.01 -27.37 -5.24
CA PHE A 325 10.98 -27.82 -6.23
C PHE A 325 12.19 -26.89 -6.39
N LEU A 326 12.29 -25.83 -5.56
CA LEU A 326 13.47 -24.97 -5.51
C LEU A 326 14.57 -25.58 -4.63
N CYS A 327 15.81 -25.36 -5.05
CA CYS A 327 17.02 -25.81 -4.35
C CYS A 327 18.15 -24.78 -4.48
N GLY A 328 19.19 -24.89 -3.66
CA GLY A 328 20.32 -23.96 -3.64
C GLY A 328 20.16 -22.85 -2.60
N LEU A 329 21.29 -22.29 -2.17
CA LEU A 329 21.33 -21.23 -1.16
C LEU A 329 20.45 -20.04 -1.58
N PRO A 330 19.65 -19.44 -0.68
CA PRO A 330 19.63 -19.62 0.78
C PRO A 330 18.74 -20.78 1.28
N LEU A 331 18.12 -21.56 0.40
CA LEU A 331 17.33 -22.72 0.83
C LEU A 331 18.25 -23.85 1.30
N PRO A 332 17.82 -24.67 2.29
CA PRO A 332 18.62 -25.79 2.78
C PRO A 332 18.73 -26.93 1.77
N ASN A 333 17.80 -27.01 0.81
CA ASN A 333 17.73 -28.09 -0.17
C ASN A 333 18.92 -28.01 -1.14
N THR A 334 19.76 -29.03 -1.20
CA THR A 334 20.85 -29.12 -2.18
C THR A 334 20.32 -29.56 -3.54
N CYS A 335 20.75 -28.89 -4.62
CA CYS A 335 20.37 -29.29 -5.97
C CYS A 335 21.09 -30.59 -6.36
N SER A 336 20.44 -31.75 -6.21
CA SER A 336 20.95 -33.00 -6.77
C SER A 336 20.78 -32.99 -8.28
N ALA A 337 21.86 -33.24 -9.02
CA ALA A 337 21.82 -33.41 -10.46
C ALA A 337 21.05 -34.70 -10.79
N THR A 338 19.84 -34.55 -11.35
CA THR A 338 19.10 -35.55 -12.15
C THR A 338 18.92 -36.95 -11.55
N LEU A 339 17.68 -37.26 -11.18
CA LEU A 339 17.10 -38.58 -11.48
C LEU A 339 15.72 -38.33 -12.12
N PRO A 340 15.35 -39.04 -13.22
CA PRO A 340 13.99 -39.00 -13.75
C PRO A 340 13.00 -39.56 -12.71
N PRO A 341 11.68 -39.31 -12.86
CA PRO A 341 10.70 -39.84 -11.92
C PRO A 341 10.70 -41.36 -12.00
N SER A 342 11.30 -42.01 -11.01
CA SER A 342 11.20 -43.44 -10.82
C SER A 342 10.50 -43.72 -9.50
N LEU A 343 9.57 -44.68 -9.59
CA LEU A 343 8.69 -45.14 -8.55
C LEU A 343 9.41 -45.38 -7.22
N MET A 344 8.68 -45.19 -6.12
CA MET A 344 9.08 -45.64 -4.78
C MET A 344 9.76 -47.00 -4.79
N PRO A 345 10.83 -47.14 -3.98
CA PRO A 345 10.93 -48.32 -3.14
C PRO A 345 11.08 -47.97 -1.65
N ARG A 346 10.54 -48.90 -0.85
CA ARG A 346 10.61 -49.04 0.60
C ARG A 346 12.03 -48.94 1.18
N VAL A 347 12.08 -48.34 2.38
CA VAL A 347 12.79 -48.74 3.61
C VAL A 347 14.07 -49.56 3.45
N SER A 348 15.19 -48.99 3.91
CA SER A 348 16.19 -49.70 4.70
C SER A 348 16.96 -48.72 5.60
N THR A 349 17.19 -49.16 6.82
CA THR A 349 17.84 -48.51 7.96
C THR A 349 19.37 -48.46 7.85
N ASP A 350 19.92 -47.59 8.70
CA ASP A 350 21.26 -47.59 9.32
C ASP A 350 22.36 -46.64 8.79
N GLU A 351 22.51 -45.58 9.62
CA GLU A 351 23.71 -45.13 10.34
C GLU A 351 24.74 -44.17 9.71
N LYS A 352 24.87 -43.05 10.45
CA LYS A 352 26.07 -42.22 10.74
C LYS A 352 26.58 -41.34 9.58
N GLN A 353 26.97 -40.07 9.75
CA GLN A 353 27.10 -39.11 10.87
C GLN A 353 27.65 -37.85 10.18
N GLU A 354 27.23 -36.63 10.56
CA GLU A 354 28.12 -35.47 10.74
C GLU A 354 27.32 -34.24 11.17
N GLU A 355 27.57 -33.84 12.42
CA GLU A 355 27.06 -32.67 13.10
C GLU A 355 27.63 -31.39 12.47
N ASN A 356 26.77 -30.41 12.20
CA ASN A 356 27.18 -29.03 11.96
C ASN A 356 26.50 -28.11 12.99
N GLY A 357 27.26 -27.78 14.03
CA GLY A 357 27.37 -26.43 14.60
C GLY A 357 26.12 -25.79 15.21
N PHE A 358 25.54 -26.39 16.24
CA PHE A 358 24.79 -25.58 17.22
C PHE A 358 25.79 -24.79 18.07
N ILE A 359 25.66 -23.46 18.11
CA ILE A 359 26.34 -22.65 19.13
C ILE A 359 25.98 -23.26 20.48
N ASP A 360 26.99 -23.59 21.28
CA ASP A 360 26.82 -24.17 22.61
C ASP A 360 25.82 -23.31 23.39
N MET A 361 24.69 -23.91 23.80
CA MET A 361 23.61 -23.22 24.50
C MET A 361 24.13 -22.44 25.71
N ASN A 362 25.21 -22.92 26.34
CA ASN A 362 25.86 -22.23 27.44
C ASN A 362 26.57 -20.94 26.99
N VAL A 363 27.21 -20.94 25.81
CA VAL A 363 27.85 -19.76 25.23
C VAL A 363 26.81 -18.71 24.82
N PHE A 364 25.65 -19.13 24.31
CA PHE A 364 24.54 -18.22 24.03
C PHE A 364 23.99 -17.58 25.32
N VAL A 365 23.74 -18.36 26.37
CA VAL A 365 23.24 -17.83 27.66
C VAL A 365 24.24 -16.87 28.29
N VAL A 366 25.54 -17.19 28.28
CA VAL A 366 26.58 -16.32 28.84
C VAL A 366 26.69 -15.01 28.05
N SER A 367 26.71 -15.07 26.72
CA SER A 367 26.79 -13.85 25.88
C SER A 367 25.56 -12.96 26.03
N PHE A 368 24.37 -13.55 26.15
CA PHE A 368 23.13 -12.82 26.42
C PHE A 368 23.15 -12.12 27.79
N LEU A 369 23.60 -12.81 28.84
CA LEU A 369 23.71 -12.23 30.18
C LEU A 369 24.71 -11.06 30.23
N VAL A 370 25.86 -11.20 29.56
CA VAL A 370 26.85 -10.12 29.47
C VAL A 370 26.28 -8.91 28.74
N ALA A 371 25.63 -9.11 27.60
CA ALA A 371 25.00 -8.02 26.85
C ALA A 371 23.92 -7.31 27.68
N TYR A 372 23.10 -8.08 28.40
CA TYR A 372 22.05 -7.54 29.26
C TYR A 372 22.63 -6.66 30.38
N VAL A 373 23.66 -7.12 31.07
CA VAL A 373 24.33 -6.36 32.14
C VAL A 373 25.00 -5.09 31.59
N MET A 374 25.62 -5.16 30.40
CA MET A 374 26.24 -4.01 29.76
C MET A 374 25.22 -2.92 29.41
N VAL A 375 24.05 -3.31 28.87
CA VAL A 375 22.98 -2.37 28.53
C VAL A 375 22.42 -1.71 29.78
N LEU A 376 22.14 -2.48 30.84
CA LEU A 376 21.64 -1.91 32.10
C LEU A 376 22.66 -0.94 32.73
N SER A 377 23.94 -1.27 32.67
CA SER A 377 25.02 -0.42 33.17
C SER A 377 25.14 0.87 32.36
N ALA A 378 25.00 0.80 31.03
CA ALA A 378 24.99 1.97 30.16
C ALA A 378 23.80 2.90 30.44
N ILE A 379 22.61 2.34 30.62
CA ILE A 379 21.41 3.11 31.00
C ILE A 379 21.63 3.80 32.35
N ALA A 380 22.13 3.07 33.35
CA ALA A 380 22.43 3.65 34.66
C ALA A 380 23.46 4.79 34.58
N ALA A 381 24.52 4.62 33.77
CA ALA A 381 25.52 5.65 33.55
C ALA A 381 24.95 6.89 32.86
N VAL A 382 24.12 6.72 31.82
CA VAL A 382 23.45 7.83 31.12
C VAL A 382 22.53 8.61 32.07
N LEU A 383 21.77 7.91 32.91
CA LEU A 383 20.89 8.52 33.92
C LEU A 383 21.68 9.20 35.06
N TRP A 384 22.90 8.72 35.35
CA TRP A 384 23.78 9.35 36.34
C TRP A 384 24.43 10.63 35.82
N ILE A 385 24.93 10.60 34.58
CA ILE A 385 25.69 11.69 33.97
C ILE A 385 24.78 12.84 33.54
N ASN A 386 23.59 12.55 33.00
CA ASN A 386 22.73 13.57 32.43
C ASN A 386 21.42 13.76 33.24
N PRO A 387 21.32 14.85 34.03
CA PRO A 387 20.16 15.09 34.88
C PRO A 387 18.87 15.38 34.10
N GLN A 388 18.93 15.74 32.81
CA GLN A 388 17.74 15.94 31.96
C GLN A 388 17.13 14.59 31.57
N TRP A 389 17.95 13.63 31.12
CA TRP A 389 17.51 12.27 30.82
C TRP A 389 17.00 11.55 32.06
N ARG A 390 17.59 11.81 33.22
CA ARG A 390 17.08 11.32 34.51
C ARG A 390 15.66 11.80 34.80
N ARG A 391 15.38 13.09 34.58
CA ARG A 391 14.03 13.65 34.77
C ARG A 391 13.02 13.10 33.76
N ALA A 392 13.41 13.01 32.50
CA ALA A 392 12.56 12.43 31.45
C ALA A 392 12.25 10.95 31.72
N TRP A 393 13.23 10.18 32.20
CA TRP A 393 13.04 8.78 32.56
C TRP A 393 12.09 8.61 33.75
N PHE A 394 12.26 9.38 34.82
CA PHE A 394 11.33 9.31 35.96
C PHE A 394 9.92 9.75 35.58
N TRP A 395 9.77 10.76 34.72
CA TRP A 395 8.47 11.16 34.17
C TRP A 395 7.83 10.03 33.36
N PHE A 396 8.60 9.36 32.49
CA PHE A 396 8.10 8.22 31.73
C PHE A 396 7.67 7.05 32.63
N ILE A 397 8.46 6.72 33.66
CA ILE A 397 8.08 5.68 34.63
C ILE A 397 6.81 6.07 35.41
N GLU A 398 6.68 7.34 35.79
CA GLU A 398 5.48 7.84 36.47
C GLU A 398 4.23 7.74 35.58
N VAL A 399 4.35 8.08 34.28
CA VAL A 399 3.30 7.88 33.27
C VAL A 399 2.96 6.39 33.12
N CYS A 400 3.96 5.50 33.03
CA CYS A 400 3.69 4.06 32.94
C CYS A 400 2.99 3.51 34.18
N ILE A 401 3.38 3.96 35.38
CA ILE A 401 2.73 3.56 36.64
C ILE A 401 1.29 4.07 36.68
N THR A 402 1.04 5.33 36.33
CA THR A 402 -0.33 5.88 36.29
C THR A 402 -1.17 5.19 35.23
N SER A 403 -0.65 4.95 34.02
CA SER A 403 -1.35 4.19 32.98
C SER A 403 -1.64 2.75 33.40
N CYS A 404 -0.73 2.07 34.10
CA CYS A 404 -1.00 0.75 34.67
C CYS A 404 -2.04 0.79 35.80
N GLN A 405 -2.04 1.83 36.63
CA GLN A 405 -3.07 2.02 37.66
C GLN A 405 -4.45 2.26 37.06
N TYR A 406 -4.57 3.13 36.04
CA TYR A 406 -5.82 3.34 35.33
C TYR A 406 -6.28 2.08 34.59
N PHE A 407 -5.36 1.33 33.98
CA PHE A 407 -5.66 0.04 33.36
C PHE A 407 -6.16 -0.99 34.40
N LEU A 408 -5.59 -1.01 35.60
CA LEU A 408 -6.04 -1.88 36.69
C LEU A 408 -7.40 -1.41 37.26
N GLU A 409 -7.62 -0.12 37.45
CA GLU A 409 -8.90 0.42 37.93
C GLU A 409 -10.04 0.16 36.93
N ASP A 410 -9.82 0.41 35.64
CA ASP A 410 -10.82 0.16 34.59
C ASP A 410 -11.16 -1.33 34.47
N ASN A 411 -10.17 -2.22 34.56
CA ASN A 411 -10.41 -3.66 34.45
C ASN A 411 -10.95 -4.29 35.75
N VAL A 412 -10.59 -3.76 36.93
CA VAL A 412 -11.15 -4.22 38.21
C VAL A 412 -12.61 -3.80 38.37
N TYR A 413 -13.01 -2.63 37.86
CA TYR A 413 -14.42 -2.20 37.83
C TYR A 413 -15.29 -3.08 36.92
N VAL A 414 -14.71 -3.59 35.81
CA VAL A 414 -15.38 -4.56 34.92
C VAL A 414 -15.52 -5.94 35.58
N LEU A 415 -14.53 -6.36 36.38
CA LEU A 415 -14.58 -7.63 37.13
C LEU A 415 -15.61 -7.64 38.28
N PHE A 416 -15.90 -6.50 38.90
CA PHE A 416 -16.95 -6.41 39.93
C PHE A 416 -18.38 -6.29 39.36
N LYS A 417 -18.54 -6.00 38.06
CA LYS A 417 -19.86 -5.95 37.39
C LYS A 417 -20.41 -7.33 36.98
N PHE A 418 -19.62 -8.40 37.12
CA PHE A 418 -19.98 -9.77 36.71
C PHE A 418 -20.01 -10.81 37.84
N LYS A 419 -20.20 -10.40 39.10
CA LYS A 419 -20.59 -11.32 40.18
C LYS A 419 -21.94 -10.92 40.78
N LEU A 420 -23.00 -11.48 40.20
CA LEU A 420 -24.20 -11.94 40.92
C LEU A 420 -23.88 -13.34 41.49
N PRO A 421 -24.51 -13.80 42.59
CA PRO A 421 -25.92 -13.61 42.95
C PRO A 421 -26.22 -12.48 43.94
#